data_AF-A0A931Y705-F1
#
_entry.id   AF-A0A931Y705-F1
#
_cell.length_a   1.000
_cell.length_b   1.000
_cell.length_c   1.000
_cell.angle_alpha   90.00
_cell.angle_beta   90.00
_cell.angle_gamma   90.00
#
_symmetry.space_group_name_H-M   'P 1'
#
loop_
_entity.id
_entity.type
_entity.pdbx_description
1 polymer ?
#
loop_
_entity_poly.entity_id
_entity_poly.type
_entity_poly.pdbx_seq_one_letter_code
_entity_poly.pdbx_strand_id
1 'polypeptide(L)' 'MMDAIRSYLNKINTTPLLTPEGEIKLAKKVRRGDEKARKLMIQSNLRLVVNIAKRYVYLGVPMMDLIE' A
#
# COMPACT_ATOMS: atom_id res chain seq x y z
N MET A 1 -8.18 -13.49 -14.16
CA MET A 1 -7.19 -12.39 -14.03
C MET A 1 -7.81 -11.11 -13.46
N MET A 2 -8.92 -10.61 -14.02
CA MET A 2 -9.64 -9.41 -13.51
C MET A 2 -10.07 -9.53 -12.02
N ASP A 3 -10.44 -10.73 -11.56
CA ASP A 3 -10.91 -10.93 -10.18
C ASP A 3 -9.80 -10.78 -9.11
N ALA A 4 -8.54 -11.07 -9.46
CA ALA A 4 -7.43 -10.97 -8.53
C ALA A 4 -7.11 -9.50 -8.20
N ILE A 5 -7.06 -8.65 -9.22
CA ILE A 5 -6.85 -7.20 -9.05
C ILE A 5 -8.01 -6.59 -8.27
N ARG A 6 -9.26 -6.96 -8.58
CA ARG A 6 -10.44 -6.47 -7.87
C ARG A 6 -10.42 -6.87 -6.39
N SER A 7 -10.09 -8.13 -6.09
CA SER A 7 -9.94 -8.62 -4.71
C SER A 7 -8.82 -7.90 -3.95
N TYR A 8 -7.68 -7.67 -4.61
CA TYR A 8 -6.55 -6.94 -4.04
C TYR A 8 -6.90 -5.49 -3.72
N LEU A 9 -7.53 -4.76 -4.65
CA LEU A 9 -7.97 -3.38 -4.44
C LEU A 9 -9.00 -3.27 -3.31
N ASN A 10 -9.93 -4.24 -3.23
CA ASN A 10 -10.91 -4.27 -2.14
C ASN A 10 -10.24 -4.43 -0.77
N LYS A 11 -9.22 -5.29 -0.64
CA LYS A 11 -8.44 -5.46 0.60
C LYS A 11 -7.68 -4.19 1.00
N ILE A 12 -7.17 -3.43 0.03
CA ILE A 12 -6.46 -2.19 0.29
C ILE A 12 -7.42 -1.09 0.74
N ASN A 13 -8.63 -1.04 0.18
CA ASN A 13 -9.63 -0.03 0.53
C ASN A 13 -10.18 -0.17 1.96
N THR A 14 -10.10 -1.35 2.58
CA THR A 14 -10.55 -1.58 3.96
C THR A 14 -9.51 -1.21 5.01
N THR A 15 -8.26 -0.91 4.60
CA THR A 15 -7.20 -0.51 5.53
C THR A 15 -7.38 0.97 5.90
N PRO A 16 -7.51 1.32 7.20
CA PRO A 16 -7.65 2.70 7.63
C PRO A 16 -6.39 3.51 7.32
N LEU A 17 -6.58 4.78 7.00
CA LEU A 17 -5.47 5.73 6.82
C LEU A 17 -4.81 6.01 8.17
N LEU A 18 -3.50 6.16 8.16
CA LEU A 18 -2.76 6.59 9.34
C LEU A 18 -2.95 8.09 9.53
N THR A 19 -3.09 8.54 10.79
CA THR A 19 -2.92 9.96 11.11
C THR A 19 -1.42 10.30 11.11
N PRO A 20 -1.04 11.58 10.94
CA PRO A 20 0.36 11.99 10.99
C PRO A 20 1.09 11.54 12.27
N GLU A 21 0.44 11.62 13.43
CA GLU A 21 1.00 11.17 14.70
C GLU A 21 1.14 9.64 14.74
N GLY A 22 0.18 8.94 14.14
CA GLY A 22 0.20 7.48 13.96
C GLY A 22 1.39 7.04 13.13
N GLU A 23 1.68 7.72 12.02
CA GLU A 23 2.84 7.46 11.18
C GLU A 23 4.15 7.63 11.93
N ILE A 24 4.31 8.72 12.69
CA ILE A 24 5.53 8.98 13.48
C ILE A 24 5.74 7.86 14.53
N LYS A 25 4.67 7.45 15.21
CA LYS A 25 4.72 6.37 16.21
C LYS A 25 5.09 5.04 15.54
N LEU A 26 4.49 4.74 14.39
CA LEU A 26 4.72 3.50 13.66
C LEU A 26 6.16 3.45 13.12
N ALA A 27 6.63 4.54 12.51
CA ALA A 27 8.00 4.67 12.01
C ALA A 27 9.04 4.47 13.12
N LYS A 28 8.79 4.98 14.34
CA LYS A 28 9.66 4.72 15.50
C LYS A 28 9.75 3.23 15.84
N LYS A 29 8.65 2.49 15.77
CA LYS A 29 8.62 1.03 16.00
C LYS A 29 9.33 0.27 14.88
N VAL A 30 9.09 0.65 13.63
CA VAL A 30 9.78 0.07 12.47
C VAL A 30 11.30 0.22 12.59
N ARG A 31 11.79 1.41 12.96
CA ARG A 31 13.22 1.64 13.18
C ARG A 31 13.84 0.79 14.30
N ARG A 32 13.02 0.25 15.21
CA ARG A 32 13.45 -0.65 16.29
C ARG A 32 13.36 -2.13 15.90
N GLY A 33 13.03 -2.44 14.64
CA GLY A 33 12.91 -3.81 14.15
C GLY A 33 11.55 -4.47 14.41
N ASP A 34 10.51 -3.69 14.70
CA ASP A 34 9.15 -4.24 14.86
C ASP A 34 8.56 -4.61 13.48
N GLU A 35 8.62 -5.90 13.15
CA GLU A 35 8.09 -6.45 11.89
C GLU A 35 6.58 -6.26 11.74
N LYS A 36 5.81 -6.26 12.85
CA LYS A 36 4.37 -5.99 12.78
C LYS A 36 4.12 -4.54 12.43
N ALA A 37 4.89 -3.62 13.01
CA ALA A 37 4.84 -2.21 12.64
C ALA A 37 5.24 -2.00 11.19
N ARG A 38 6.26 -2.72 10.70
CA ARG A 38 6.71 -2.66 9.30
C ARG A 38 5.62 -3.10 8.35
N LYS A 39 4.99 -4.24 8.63
CA LYS A 39 3.86 -4.76 7.84
C LYS A 39 2.68 -3.78 7.81
N LEU A 40 2.31 -3.22 8.97
CA LEU A 40 1.24 -2.23 9.04
C LEU A 40 1.57 -0.97 8.23
N MET A 41 2.81 -0.48 8.34
CA MET A 41 3.26 0.70 7.61
C MET A 41 3.21 0.49 6.09
N ILE A 42 3.60 -0.69 5.61
CA ILE A 42 3.48 -1.06 4.20
C ILE A 42 2.00 -1.08 3.79
N GLN A 43 1.16 -1.80 4.54
CA GLN A 43 -0.27 -1.95 4.24
C GLN A 43 -1.02 -0.62 4.17
N SER A 44 -0.76 0.29 5.11
CA SER A 44 -1.35 1.63 5.13
C SER A 44 -0.98 2.48 3.92
N ASN A 45 0.16 2.21 3.27
CA ASN A 45 0.64 2.96 2.11
C ASN A 45 0.27 2.33 0.76
N LEU A 46 -0.34 1.14 0.72
CA LEU A 46 -0.69 0.48 -0.55
C LEU A 46 -1.67 1.30 -1.40
N ARG A 47 -2.54 2.10 -0.78
CA ARG A 47 -3.43 3.05 -1.49
C ARG A 47 -2.64 4.10 -2.27
N LEU A 48 -1.55 4.59 -1.69
CA LEU A 48 -0.67 5.57 -2.32
C LEU A 48 0.04 4.95 -3.51
N VAL A 49 0.61 3.74 -3.35
CA VAL A 49 1.26 2.99 -4.44
C VAL A 49 0.31 2.82 -5.62
N VAL A 50 -0.92 2.35 -5.38
CA VAL A 50 -1.94 2.19 -6.43
C VAL A 50 -2.27 3.53 -7.11
N ASN A 51 -2.36 4.63 -6.37
CA ASN A 51 -2.64 5.95 -6.94
C ASN A 51 -1.50 6.44 -7.85
N ILE A 52 -0.25 6.20 -7.45
CA ILE A 52 0.92 6.50 -8.28
C ILE A 52 0.94 5.61 -9.52
N ALA A 53 0.78 4.29 -9.36
CA ALA A 53 0.79 3.31 -10.45
C ALA A 53 -0.27 3.61 -11.53
N LYS A 54 -1.47 4.07 -11.14
CA LYS A 54 -2.53 4.50 -12.10
C LYS A 54 -2.03 5.54 -13.10
N ARG A 55 -1.06 6.38 -12.72
CA ARG A 55 -0.49 7.40 -13.61
C ARG A 55 0.41 6.81 -14.69
N TYR A 56 0.82 5.55 -14.60
CA TYR A 56 1.75 4.91 -15.54
C TYR A 56 1.09 3.83 -16.41
N VAL A 57 -0.21 3.56 -16.21
CA VAL A 57 -0.96 2.55 -16.98
C VAL A 57 -0.97 2.84 -18.49
N TYR A 58 -0.90 4.12 -18.90
CA TYR A 58 -0.88 4.50 -20.31
C TYR A 58 0.39 4.05 -21.06
N LEU A 59 1.44 3.61 -20.35
CA LEU A 59 2.69 3.12 -20.95
C LEU A 59 2.57 1.70 -21.49
N GLY A 60 1.38 1.08 -21.45
CA GLY A 60 1.16 -0.29 -21.91
C GLY A 60 1.67 -1.36 -20.93
N VAL A 61 2.16 -0.95 -19.75
CA VAL A 61 2.57 -1.86 -18.67
C VAL A 61 1.34 -2.30 -17.87
N PRO A 62 1.15 -3.61 -17.63
CA PRO A 62 0.06 -4.10 -16.77
C PRO A 62 0.09 -3.49 -15.37
N MET A 63 -1.09 -3.20 -14.81
CA MET A 63 -1.22 -2.61 -13.47
C MET A 63 -0.58 -3.47 -12.36
N MET A 64 -0.58 -4.80 -12.53
CA MET A 64 0.01 -5.71 -11.55
C MET A 64 1.53 -5.53 -11.47
N ASP A 65 2.19 -5.48 -12.63
CA ASP A 65 3.63 -5.27 -12.77
C ASP A 65 4.07 -3.89 -12.24
N LEU A 66 3.17 -2.90 -12.22
CA LEU A 66 3.44 -1.58 -11.62
C LEU A 66 3.32 -1.57 -10.08
N ILE A 67 2.70 -2.59 -9.49
CA ILE A 67 2.43 -2.67 -8.05
C ILE A 67 3.34 -3.72 -7.36
N GLU A 68 3.75 -4.77 -8.07
CA GLU A 68 4.60 -5.88 -7.55
C GLU A 68 6.02 -5.44 -7.13
#